data_AF-A0A7K1C3W1-F1
#
_entry.id   AF-A0A7K1C3W1-F1
#
_cell.length_a   1.000
_cell.length_b   1.000
_cell.length_c   1.000
_cell.angle_alpha   90.00
_cell.angle_beta   90.00
_cell.angle_gamma   90.00
#
_symmetry.space_group_name_H-M   'P 1'
#
loop_
_entity.id
_entity.type
_entity.pdbx_description
1 polymer ?
#
loop_
_entity_poly.entity_id
_entity_poly.type
_entity_poly.pdbx_seq_one_letter_code
_entity_poly.pdbx_strand_id
1 'polypeptide(L)'
;MPSAVHVATRLAELNREELVALIEARPWGMGRQLDVHDVADTLLGSDSIDNSLRQLSRVSLEALSAGNGDELSRSLMLSNEDGVPYSEVSPRIPTLSSARMPARPDARIADSSTALHTVVAIRDLISWSYAEPLPMAATGKLLRAEAKLLANGLVIPEAEVETLVWIASQSELVATADRRMRATAAGVELLDDLVGLWKRLSDAVLSQLGVSIADAVRRDGRVDRDYLRWMWAVESPSRDRTIDLVVSAAEMLGLLAGDVTDLGSAWLGGKPAGKPDFPELVSSVYVLDDLSVIAPGPVTSQISDFLDSISRIETRGLAEKRRLDPARILHAVTTGTPAEQILDRLRMMSLTPVSAAVSSTILDIANNTRYVTLNGTGTDTAARVSHPELGAMLVADPRLQRLAPVTIDNSSLLFGAAPDRVETALLDGGYTVVTAQSKSTVSSPTTPSALRIMAEQIHDVGLGTSHMERALIVAGKTRTRVTLTVETGNGTRTMTLEPRNVANGRVRGLDTVADVERTLPISAIITLTTAGDAP
;
A
#
# COMPACT_ATOMS: atom_id res chain seq x y z
N MET A 1 40.75 9.43 -2.33
CA MET A 1 39.88 10.10 -1.36
C MET A 1 39.21 9.04 -0.49
N PRO A 2 38.86 9.31 0.79
CA PRO A 2 38.06 8.39 1.60
C PRO A 2 36.71 8.12 0.91
N SER A 3 36.22 6.88 0.93
CA SER A 3 34.96 6.50 0.26
C SER A 3 33.80 7.41 0.66
N ALA A 4 33.69 7.77 1.94
CA ALA A 4 32.63 8.64 2.46
C ALA A 4 32.60 10.04 1.82
N VAL A 5 33.76 10.62 1.53
CA VAL A 5 33.84 11.93 0.86
C VAL A 5 33.37 11.81 -0.58
N HIS A 6 33.81 10.77 -1.29
CA HIS A 6 33.41 10.54 -2.67
C HIS A 6 31.91 10.25 -2.79
N VAL A 7 31.36 9.39 -1.94
CA VAL A 7 29.91 9.10 -1.88
C VAL A 7 29.12 10.38 -1.60
N ALA A 8 29.54 11.21 -0.65
CA ALA A 8 28.85 12.46 -0.35
C ALA A 8 28.86 13.44 -1.53
N THR A 9 29.97 13.54 -2.27
CA THR A 9 30.02 14.35 -3.50
C THR A 9 29.02 13.85 -4.53
N ARG A 10 28.96 12.53 -4.78
CA ARG A 10 27.99 11.95 -5.72
C ARG A 10 26.55 12.15 -5.27
N LEU A 11 26.27 12.04 -3.97
CA LEU A 11 24.94 12.31 -3.41
C LEU A 11 24.49 13.76 -3.66
N ALA A 12 25.43 14.73 -3.60
CA ALA A 12 25.13 16.14 -3.86
C ALA A 12 24.87 16.44 -5.35
N GLU A 13 25.25 15.55 -6.26
CA GLU A 13 25.01 15.67 -7.71
C GLU A 13 23.67 15.05 -8.13
N LEU A 14 23.09 14.18 -7.29
CA LEU A 14 21.78 13.59 -7.56
C LEU A 14 20.68 14.66 -7.53
N ASN A 15 19.74 14.56 -8.46
CA ASN A 15 18.52 15.36 -8.36
C ASN A 15 17.63 14.85 -7.22
N ARG A 16 16.59 15.64 -6.88
CA ARG A 16 15.67 15.33 -5.79
C ARG A 16 15.07 13.92 -5.87
N GLU A 17 14.58 13.52 -7.04
CA GLU A 17 13.93 12.22 -7.23
C GLU A 17 14.93 11.06 -7.16
N GLU A 18 16.14 11.25 -7.67
CA GLU A 18 17.23 10.26 -7.58
C GLU A 18 17.66 10.04 -6.13
N LEU A 19 17.78 11.11 -5.34
CA LEU A 19 18.11 10.99 -3.92
C LEU A 19 16.99 10.31 -3.13
N VAL A 20 15.73 10.69 -3.40
CA VAL A 20 14.56 10.03 -2.80
C VAL A 20 14.57 8.54 -3.12
N ALA A 21 14.74 8.16 -4.39
CA ALA A 21 14.76 6.77 -4.82
C ALA A 21 15.91 5.98 -4.16
N LEU A 22 17.10 6.57 -4.02
CA LEU A 22 18.23 5.95 -3.34
C LEU A 22 17.94 5.71 -1.84
N ILE A 23 17.41 6.72 -1.13
CA ILE A 23 17.11 6.60 0.30
C ILE A 23 15.96 5.61 0.54
N GLU A 24 14.94 5.59 -0.32
CA GLU A 24 13.86 4.59 -0.27
C GLU A 24 14.38 3.17 -0.55
N ALA A 25 15.37 3.02 -1.44
CA ALA A 25 16.02 1.73 -1.71
C ALA A 25 17.00 1.29 -0.61
N ARG A 26 17.51 2.23 0.21
CA ARG A 26 18.46 1.98 1.31
C ARG A 26 17.98 2.58 2.64
N PRO A 27 16.84 2.15 3.19
CA PRO A 27 16.18 2.79 4.34
C PRO A 27 16.89 2.55 5.69
N TRP A 28 17.85 1.63 5.74
CA TRP A 28 18.44 1.14 6.98
C TRP A 28 19.36 2.17 7.62
N GLY A 29 19.04 2.58 8.86
CA GLY A 29 19.80 3.59 9.60
C GLY A 29 19.43 5.05 9.27
N MET A 30 18.44 5.28 8.39
CA MET A 30 18.04 6.61 7.89
C MET A 30 17.15 7.42 8.87
N GLY A 31 17.41 7.35 10.18
CA GLY A 31 16.50 7.92 11.19
C GLY A 31 16.65 9.42 11.46
N ARG A 32 17.87 9.96 11.38
CA ARG A 32 18.19 11.38 11.69
C ARG A 32 19.40 11.85 10.90
N GLN A 33 19.21 12.05 9.60
CA GLN A 33 20.24 12.60 8.73
C GLN A 33 20.13 14.13 8.74
N LEU A 34 21.25 14.85 8.84
CA LEU A 34 21.26 16.32 8.79
C LEU A 34 21.72 16.85 7.42
N ASP A 35 22.59 16.12 6.75
CA ASP A 35 23.21 16.48 5.47
C ASP A 35 23.57 15.22 4.66
N VAL A 36 24.06 15.41 3.42
CA VAL A 36 24.48 14.29 2.56
C VAL A 36 25.70 13.51 3.09
N HIS A 37 26.50 14.06 4.02
CA HIS A 37 27.61 13.31 4.63
C HIS A 37 27.12 12.29 5.63
N ASP A 38 26.13 12.65 6.45
CA ASP A 38 25.51 11.69 7.36
C ASP A 38 24.86 10.54 6.55
N VAL A 39 24.23 10.88 5.43
CA VAL A 39 23.70 9.88 4.48
C VAL A 39 24.84 9.02 3.94
N ALA A 40 25.95 9.60 3.46
CA ALA A 40 27.10 8.85 2.96
C ALA A 40 27.69 7.88 4.01
N ASP A 41 27.88 8.35 5.24
CA ASP A 41 28.36 7.52 6.36
C ASP A 41 27.38 6.38 6.67
N THR A 42 26.07 6.67 6.64
CA THR A 42 25.02 5.66 6.83
C THR A 42 24.99 4.63 5.71
N LEU A 43 25.13 5.06 4.45
CA LEU A 43 25.21 4.19 3.28
C LEU A 43 26.46 3.30 3.29
N LEU A 44 27.58 3.77 3.85
CA LEU A 44 28.80 2.97 4.01
C LEU A 44 28.81 2.14 5.31
N GLY A 45 27.77 2.26 6.14
CA GLY A 45 27.58 1.44 7.33
C GLY A 45 27.29 -0.03 6.98
N SER A 46 27.75 -0.93 7.87
CA SER A 46 27.61 -2.39 7.70
C SER A 46 26.19 -2.83 7.37
N ASP A 47 25.23 -2.33 8.14
CA ASP A 47 23.85 -2.79 8.07
C ASP A 47 23.19 -2.32 6.78
N SER A 48 23.50 -1.10 6.33
CA SER A 48 23.01 -0.59 5.05
C SER A 48 23.61 -1.37 3.88
N ILE A 49 24.92 -1.66 3.91
CA ILE A 49 25.58 -2.44 2.86
C ILE A 49 25.03 -3.87 2.81
N ASP A 50 25.00 -4.57 3.96
CA ASP A 50 24.57 -5.97 4.02
C ASP A 50 23.12 -6.14 3.55
N ASN A 51 22.23 -5.21 3.91
CA ASN A 51 20.84 -5.26 3.45
C ASN A 51 20.71 -4.94 1.95
N SER A 52 21.52 -4.03 1.39
CA SER A 52 21.49 -3.75 -0.05
C SER A 52 22.06 -4.90 -0.87
N LEU A 53 23.17 -5.52 -0.44
CA LEU A 53 23.73 -6.69 -1.09
C LEU A 53 22.76 -7.88 -1.10
N ARG A 54 21.93 -8.03 -0.04
CA ARG A 54 20.86 -9.04 0.01
C ARG A 54 19.80 -8.88 -1.07
N GLN A 55 19.61 -7.69 -1.65
CA GLN A 55 18.59 -7.42 -2.68
C GLN A 55 19.13 -7.58 -4.11
N LEU A 56 20.44 -7.77 -4.26
CA LEU A 56 21.06 -7.95 -5.56
C LEU A 56 20.90 -9.38 -6.07
N SER A 57 20.70 -9.50 -7.38
CA SER A 57 20.76 -10.77 -8.09
C SER A 57 22.17 -11.35 -8.03
N ARG A 58 22.25 -12.66 -8.21
CA ARG A 58 23.51 -13.39 -8.42
C ARG A 58 24.37 -12.72 -9.48
N VAL A 59 23.78 -12.32 -10.61
CA VAL A 59 24.51 -11.67 -11.72
C VAL A 59 25.10 -10.33 -11.27
N SER A 60 24.33 -9.50 -10.57
CA SER A 60 24.80 -8.21 -10.04
C SER A 60 25.90 -8.39 -8.99
N LEU A 61 25.78 -9.40 -8.12
CA LEU A 61 26.80 -9.72 -7.12
C LEU A 61 28.11 -10.24 -7.75
N GLU A 62 28.02 -11.08 -8.80
CA GLU A 62 29.18 -11.55 -9.56
C GLU A 62 29.88 -10.37 -10.26
N ALA A 63 29.12 -9.48 -10.90
CA ALA A 63 29.64 -8.29 -11.56
C ALA A 63 30.33 -7.35 -10.56
N LEU A 64 29.70 -7.08 -9.41
CA LEU A 64 30.26 -6.24 -8.36
C LEU A 64 31.53 -6.86 -7.75
N SER A 65 31.54 -8.18 -7.51
CA SER A 65 32.72 -8.91 -7.02
C SER A 65 33.88 -8.86 -8.01
N ALA A 66 33.60 -8.78 -9.31
CA ALA A 66 34.61 -8.69 -10.36
C ALA A 66 35.14 -7.26 -10.57
N GLY A 67 34.65 -6.28 -9.82
CA GLY A 67 35.00 -4.86 -10.00
C GLY A 67 34.30 -4.19 -11.18
N ASN A 68 33.23 -4.82 -11.71
CA ASN A 68 32.46 -4.37 -12.87
C ASN A 68 30.99 -4.15 -12.47
N GLY A 69 30.75 -3.52 -11.32
CA GLY A 69 29.41 -3.25 -10.80
C GLY A 69 28.48 -2.68 -11.85
N ASP A 70 27.27 -3.22 -11.90
CA ASP A 70 26.23 -2.80 -12.84
C ASP A 70 25.63 -1.43 -12.49
N GLU A 71 24.71 -0.97 -13.32
CA GLU A 71 24.04 0.33 -13.13
C GLU A 71 23.33 0.43 -11.78
N LEU A 72 22.69 -0.66 -11.34
CA LEU A 72 22.02 -0.70 -10.05
C LEU A 72 23.01 -0.63 -8.89
N SER A 73 24.14 -1.34 -8.95
CA SER A 73 25.19 -1.24 -7.92
C SER A 73 25.74 0.18 -7.81
N ARG A 74 25.87 0.89 -8.94
CA ARG A 74 26.27 2.30 -8.98
C ARG A 74 25.20 3.23 -8.42
N SER A 75 23.93 3.02 -8.75
CA SER A 75 22.83 3.86 -8.26
C SER A 75 22.60 3.67 -6.75
N LEU A 76 22.84 2.47 -6.23
CA LEU A 76 22.79 2.15 -4.80
C LEU A 76 24.04 2.62 -4.01
N MET A 77 25.00 3.27 -4.67
CA MET A 77 26.28 3.69 -4.07
C MET A 77 27.05 2.51 -3.43
N LEU A 78 27.01 1.33 -4.07
CA LEU A 78 27.83 0.17 -3.67
C LEU A 78 29.18 0.13 -4.42
N SER A 79 29.22 0.76 -5.59
CA SER A 79 30.43 0.98 -6.39
C SER A 79 30.59 2.43 -6.81
N ASN A 80 31.81 2.77 -7.22
CA ASN A 80 32.10 4.02 -7.90
C ASN A 80 31.59 3.99 -9.37
N GLU A 81 31.83 5.07 -10.09
CA GLU A 81 31.37 5.24 -11.49
C GLU A 81 31.97 4.21 -12.45
N ASP A 82 33.18 3.74 -12.17
CA ASP A 82 33.86 2.68 -12.93
C ASP A 82 33.34 1.27 -12.60
N GLY A 83 32.41 1.13 -11.65
CA GLY A 83 31.89 -0.17 -11.21
C GLY A 83 32.74 -0.86 -10.14
N VAL A 84 33.81 -0.22 -9.67
CA VAL A 84 34.67 -0.77 -8.60
C VAL A 84 33.96 -0.61 -7.25
N PRO A 85 33.76 -1.68 -6.46
CA PRO A 85 33.13 -1.58 -5.15
C PRO A 85 33.95 -0.72 -4.19
N TYR A 86 33.28 0.06 -3.33
CA TYR A 86 33.96 0.81 -2.29
C TYR A 86 34.67 -0.12 -1.30
N SER A 87 35.73 0.37 -0.63
CA SER A 87 36.54 -0.43 0.29
C SER A 87 35.74 -1.05 1.44
N GLU A 88 34.65 -0.41 1.85
CA GLU A 88 33.71 -0.84 2.88
C GLU A 88 32.77 -1.94 2.36
N VAL A 89 32.52 -1.95 1.05
CA VAL A 89 31.63 -2.89 0.36
C VAL A 89 32.36 -4.17 -0.03
N SER A 90 33.58 -4.08 -0.59
CA SER A 90 34.34 -5.24 -1.06
C SER A 90 34.42 -6.42 -0.07
N PRO A 91 34.75 -6.24 1.23
CA PRO A 91 34.84 -7.35 2.18
C PRO A 91 33.47 -7.95 2.57
N ARG A 92 32.37 -7.30 2.20
CA ARG A 92 30.99 -7.71 2.52
C ARG A 92 30.29 -8.42 1.37
N ILE A 93 30.86 -8.38 0.16
CA ILE A 93 30.29 -9.08 -0.99
C ILE A 93 30.27 -10.59 -0.68
N PRO A 94 29.10 -11.24 -0.68
CA PRO A 94 28.99 -12.65 -0.33
C PRO A 94 29.71 -13.54 -1.34
N THR A 95 30.41 -14.57 -0.86
CA THR A 95 30.96 -15.60 -1.75
C THR A 95 29.83 -16.47 -2.27
N LEU A 96 29.67 -16.48 -3.60
CA LEU A 96 28.57 -17.20 -4.24
C LEU A 96 28.93 -18.66 -4.52
N SER A 97 27.97 -19.55 -4.27
CA SER A 97 28.10 -20.97 -4.65
C SER A 97 28.16 -21.11 -6.17
N SER A 98 29.03 -21.98 -6.69
CA SER A 98 29.13 -22.34 -8.12
C SER A 98 28.03 -23.31 -8.57
N ALA A 99 26.88 -23.33 -7.88
CA ALA A 99 25.73 -24.15 -8.22
C ALA A 99 25.23 -23.83 -9.63
N ARG A 100 24.95 -24.87 -10.42
CA ARG A 100 24.35 -24.72 -11.75
C ARG A 100 22.93 -24.19 -11.62
N MET A 101 22.50 -23.40 -12.62
CA MET A 101 21.11 -22.97 -12.72
C MET A 101 20.20 -24.20 -12.77
N PRO A 102 19.12 -24.24 -11.97
CA PRO A 102 18.16 -25.34 -11.97
C PRO A 102 17.52 -25.57 -13.35
N ALA A 103 17.07 -26.79 -13.62
CA ALA A 103 16.28 -27.09 -14.82
C ALA A 103 14.93 -26.34 -14.78
N ARG A 104 14.37 -26.03 -15.96
CA ARG A 104 13.00 -25.46 -16.04
C ARG A 104 11.97 -26.52 -15.60
N PRO A 105 10.92 -26.12 -14.88
CA PRO A 105 9.81 -27.01 -14.57
C PRO A 105 9.02 -27.35 -15.83
N ASP A 106 8.27 -28.45 -15.79
CA ASP A 106 7.35 -28.81 -16.88
C ASP A 106 6.19 -27.82 -16.96
N ALA A 107 5.98 -27.25 -18.13
CA ALA A 107 4.85 -26.37 -18.41
C ALA A 107 3.53 -27.16 -18.37
N ARG A 108 2.51 -26.54 -17.78
CA ARG A 108 1.13 -27.05 -17.75
C ARG A 108 0.25 -26.16 -18.61
N ILE A 109 -0.87 -26.72 -19.06
CA ILE A 109 -1.88 -25.94 -19.79
C ILE A 109 -2.50 -24.94 -18.80
N ALA A 110 -2.44 -23.66 -19.15
CA ALA A 110 -3.11 -22.59 -18.42
C ALA A 110 -4.23 -22.03 -19.31
N ASP A 111 -5.39 -21.78 -18.71
CA ASP A 111 -6.41 -20.93 -19.31
C ASP A 111 -6.55 -19.64 -18.48
N SER A 112 -7.31 -18.67 -19.00
CA SER A 112 -7.55 -17.40 -18.32
C SER A 112 -8.49 -17.54 -17.10
N SER A 113 -9.01 -18.73 -16.80
CA SER A 113 -10.03 -18.91 -15.76
C SER A 113 -9.47 -18.63 -14.36
N THR A 114 -8.24 -19.09 -14.08
CA THR A 114 -7.60 -18.87 -12.77
C THR A 114 -7.38 -17.38 -12.53
N ALA A 115 -6.90 -16.66 -13.56
CA ALA A 115 -6.75 -15.21 -13.50
C ALA A 115 -8.09 -14.50 -13.29
N LEU A 116 -9.14 -14.91 -14.00
CA LEU A 116 -10.48 -14.33 -13.87
C LEU A 116 -11.06 -14.53 -12.46
N HIS A 117 -10.97 -15.74 -11.91
CA HIS A 117 -11.39 -16.04 -10.54
C HIS A 117 -10.67 -15.16 -9.51
N THR A 118 -9.34 -15.05 -9.61
CA THR A 118 -8.53 -14.20 -8.72
C THR A 118 -8.92 -12.73 -8.81
N VAL A 119 -9.08 -12.21 -10.03
CA VAL A 119 -9.43 -10.79 -10.25
C VAL A 119 -10.81 -10.48 -9.71
N VAL A 120 -11.79 -11.38 -9.90
CA VAL A 120 -13.13 -11.20 -9.32
C VAL A 120 -13.10 -11.32 -7.80
N ALA A 121 -12.31 -12.22 -7.22
CA ALA A 121 -12.13 -12.29 -5.77
C ALA A 121 -11.46 -11.01 -5.19
N ILE A 122 -10.50 -10.41 -5.91
CA ILE A 122 -9.92 -9.11 -5.53
C ILE A 122 -10.97 -8.00 -5.61
N ARG A 123 -11.76 -7.96 -6.68
CA ARG A 123 -12.86 -7.00 -6.84
C ARG A 123 -13.85 -7.10 -5.67
N ASP A 124 -14.25 -8.32 -5.33
CA ASP A 124 -15.11 -8.61 -4.20
C ASP A 124 -14.50 -8.21 -2.85
N LEU A 125 -13.18 -8.41 -2.67
CA LEU A 125 -12.45 -7.95 -1.48
C LEU A 125 -12.46 -6.41 -1.37
N ILE A 126 -12.30 -5.69 -2.48
CA ILE A 126 -12.37 -4.22 -2.52
C ILE A 126 -13.77 -3.78 -2.10
N SER A 127 -14.83 -4.29 -2.74
CA SER A 127 -16.21 -3.94 -2.38
C SER A 127 -16.54 -4.27 -0.93
N TRP A 128 -16.09 -5.43 -0.43
CA TRP A 128 -16.29 -5.82 0.95
C TRP A 128 -15.56 -4.88 1.91
N SER A 129 -14.25 -4.65 1.71
CA SER A 129 -13.48 -3.77 2.60
C SER A 129 -13.87 -2.29 2.52
N TYR A 130 -14.55 -1.88 1.44
CA TYR A 130 -15.20 -0.57 1.32
C TYR A 130 -16.45 -0.48 2.21
N ALA A 131 -17.32 -1.49 2.16
CA ALA A 131 -18.54 -1.56 2.97
C ALA A 131 -18.24 -1.78 4.46
N GLU A 132 -17.32 -2.71 4.76
CA GLU A 132 -16.98 -3.14 6.11
C GLU A 132 -15.46 -3.33 6.27
N PRO A 133 -14.77 -2.39 6.95
CA PRO A 133 -13.33 -2.49 7.17
C PRO A 133 -12.94 -3.72 8.00
N LEU A 134 -12.04 -4.55 7.46
CA LEU A 134 -11.69 -5.85 8.03
C LEU A 134 -10.63 -5.71 9.13
N PRO A 135 -10.82 -6.31 10.33
CA PRO A 135 -9.85 -6.24 11.42
C PRO A 135 -8.49 -6.85 11.07
N MET A 136 -7.41 -6.15 11.41
CA MET A 136 -6.03 -6.58 11.19
C MET A 136 -5.27 -6.71 12.51
N ALA A 137 -4.24 -7.57 12.52
CA ALA A 137 -3.28 -7.64 13.61
C ALA A 137 -2.50 -6.32 13.73
N ALA A 138 -1.90 -6.07 14.90
CA ALA A 138 -1.00 -4.92 15.10
C ALA A 138 0.20 -4.93 14.13
N THR A 139 0.58 -6.11 13.65
CA THR A 139 1.65 -6.32 12.67
C THR A 139 1.21 -6.06 11.22
N GLY A 140 -0.04 -5.65 10.98
CA GLY A 140 -0.62 -5.49 9.64
C GLY A 140 -0.98 -6.79 8.95
N LYS A 141 -0.87 -7.94 9.63
CA LYS A 141 -1.29 -9.25 9.10
C LYS A 141 -2.78 -9.49 9.28
N LEU A 142 -3.37 -10.24 8.35
CA LEU A 142 -4.73 -10.73 8.46
C LEU A 142 -4.87 -11.68 9.66
N LEU A 143 -5.97 -11.54 10.42
CA LEU A 143 -6.27 -12.46 11.52
C LEU A 143 -6.78 -13.79 10.98
N ARG A 144 -6.54 -14.89 11.70
CA ARG A 144 -6.99 -16.23 11.26
C ARG A 144 -8.51 -16.35 11.09
N ALA A 145 -9.28 -15.69 11.96
CA ALA A 145 -10.74 -15.66 11.85
C ALA A 145 -11.19 -14.97 10.56
N GLU A 146 -10.57 -13.81 10.24
CA GLU A 146 -10.83 -13.08 9.00
C GLU A 146 -10.38 -13.86 7.77
N ALA A 147 -9.26 -14.58 7.84
CA ALA A 147 -8.80 -15.44 6.75
C ALA A 147 -9.84 -16.50 6.37
N LYS A 148 -10.42 -17.18 7.38
CA LYS A 148 -11.48 -18.18 7.15
C LYS A 148 -12.77 -17.56 6.61
N LEU A 149 -13.12 -16.38 7.12
CA LEU A 149 -14.29 -15.64 6.67
C LEU A 149 -14.13 -15.18 5.21
N LEU A 150 -12.96 -14.67 4.84
CA LEU A 150 -12.63 -14.29 3.46
C LEU A 150 -12.58 -15.51 2.53
N ALA A 151 -11.98 -16.62 2.94
CA ALA A 151 -11.95 -17.85 2.14
C ALA A 151 -13.37 -18.27 1.71
N ASN A 152 -14.27 -18.34 2.68
CA ASN A 152 -15.66 -18.72 2.45
C ASN A 152 -16.42 -17.66 1.64
N GLY A 153 -16.23 -16.38 1.99
CA GLY A 153 -16.99 -15.29 1.37
C GLY A 153 -16.55 -14.98 -0.06
N LEU A 154 -15.26 -15.08 -0.38
CA LEU A 154 -14.70 -14.89 -1.72
C LEU A 154 -14.71 -16.19 -2.55
N VAL A 155 -15.08 -17.32 -1.93
CA VAL A 155 -15.13 -18.65 -2.57
C VAL A 155 -13.76 -19.06 -3.13
N ILE A 156 -12.72 -18.93 -2.30
CA ILE A 156 -11.34 -19.32 -2.62
C ILE A 156 -10.78 -20.30 -1.58
N PRO A 157 -9.76 -21.11 -1.92
CA PRO A 157 -9.05 -21.92 -0.94
C PRO A 157 -8.47 -21.08 0.20
N GLU A 158 -8.58 -21.56 1.45
CA GLU A 158 -8.05 -20.85 2.63
C GLU A 158 -6.54 -20.57 2.51
N ALA A 159 -5.79 -21.45 1.83
CA ALA A 159 -4.36 -21.29 1.57
C ALA A 159 -4.01 -20.11 0.64
N GLU A 160 -4.95 -19.63 -0.17
CA GLU A 160 -4.74 -18.54 -1.13
C GLU A 160 -5.07 -17.16 -0.54
N VAL A 161 -5.79 -17.10 0.57
CA VAL A 161 -6.27 -15.82 1.15
C VAL A 161 -5.11 -14.92 1.55
N GLU A 162 -4.05 -15.46 2.13
CA GLU A 162 -2.87 -14.67 2.50
C GLU A 162 -2.21 -14.04 1.28
N THR A 163 -2.04 -14.81 0.20
CA THR A 163 -1.49 -14.33 -1.07
C THR A 163 -2.40 -13.29 -1.72
N LEU A 164 -3.71 -13.51 -1.72
CA LEU A 164 -4.70 -12.59 -2.27
C LEU A 164 -4.68 -11.23 -1.55
N VAL A 165 -4.72 -11.24 -0.22
CA VAL A 165 -4.66 -10.00 0.58
C VAL A 165 -3.30 -9.32 0.47
N TRP A 166 -2.23 -10.10 0.42
CA TRP A 166 -0.88 -9.57 0.20
C TRP A 166 -0.80 -8.83 -1.14
N ILE A 167 -1.20 -9.44 -2.26
CA ILE A 167 -1.09 -8.79 -3.57
C ILE A 167 -2.07 -7.62 -3.73
N ALA A 168 -3.25 -7.68 -3.12
CA ALA A 168 -4.17 -6.53 -3.05
C ALA A 168 -3.55 -5.32 -2.32
N SER A 169 -2.78 -5.59 -1.26
CA SER A 169 -2.08 -4.55 -0.49
C SER A 169 -0.88 -4.00 -1.23
N GLN A 170 -0.07 -4.88 -1.86
CA GLN A 170 1.11 -4.46 -2.64
C GLN A 170 0.74 -3.70 -3.92
N SER A 171 -0.46 -3.94 -4.45
CA SER A 171 -1.03 -3.18 -5.57
C SER A 171 -1.78 -1.92 -5.11
N GLU A 172 -1.78 -1.59 -3.82
CA GLU A 172 -2.49 -0.45 -3.22
C GLU A 172 -3.98 -0.39 -3.61
N LEU A 173 -4.62 -1.54 -3.82
CA LEU A 173 -6.08 -1.65 -4.00
C LEU A 173 -6.80 -1.61 -2.64
N VAL A 174 -6.11 -2.08 -1.61
CA VAL A 174 -6.51 -1.98 -0.21
C VAL A 174 -5.34 -1.44 0.63
N ALA A 175 -5.65 -0.80 1.75
CA ALA A 175 -4.68 -0.30 2.69
C ALA A 175 -5.10 -0.62 4.13
N THR A 176 -4.11 -0.85 5.01
CA THR A 176 -4.36 -1.03 6.45
C THR A 176 -4.11 0.29 7.18
N ALA A 177 -5.16 0.83 7.80
CA ALA A 177 -5.12 2.01 8.65
C ALA A 177 -5.87 1.72 9.95
N ASP A 178 -5.33 2.16 11.09
CA ASP A 178 -5.92 1.93 12.42
C ASP A 178 -6.28 0.46 12.69
N ARG A 179 -5.40 -0.46 12.24
CA ARG A 179 -5.60 -1.91 12.33
C ARG A 179 -6.86 -2.41 11.62
N ARG A 180 -7.31 -1.70 10.59
CA ARG A 180 -8.39 -2.15 9.70
C ARG A 180 -7.97 -2.02 8.24
N MET A 181 -8.22 -3.07 7.47
CA MET A 181 -8.05 -3.06 6.03
C MET A 181 -9.27 -2.42 5.37
N ARG A 182 -9.03 -1.48 4.46
CA ARG A 182 -10.03 -0.68 3.75
C ARG A 182 -9.68 -0.62 2.26
N ALA A 183 -10.69 -0.48 1.41
CA ALA A 183 -10.47 -0.15 0.01
C ALA A 183 -9.80 1.23 -0.13
N THR A 184 -8.95 1.36 -1.16
CA THR A 184 -8.38 2.65 -1.59
C THR A 184 -9.18 3.26 -2.73
N ALA A 185 -8.94 4.53 -3.04
CA ALA A 185 -9.64 5.21 -4.14
C ALA A 185 -9.34 4.54 -5.47
N ALA A 186 -8.06 4.21 -5.69
CA ALA A 186 -7.61 3.47 -6.86
C ALA A 186 -8.21 2.05 -6.93
N GLY A 187 -8.49 1.41 -5.79
CA GLY A 187 -9.24 0.15 -5.74
C GLY A 187 -10.67 0.31 -6.23
N VAL A 188 -11.39 1.32 -5.73
CA VAL A 188 -12.78 1.59 -6.11
C VAL A 188 -12.89 2.00 -7.58
N GLU A 189 -11.98 2.82 -8.09
CA GLU A 189 -11.95 3.27 -9.50
C GLU A 189 -11.81 2.12 -10.49
N LEU A 190 -11.16 1.02 -10.10
CA LEU A 190 -10.92 -0.14 -10.94
C LEU A 190 -11.98 -1.24 -10.80
N LEU A 191 -13.03 -1.05 -10.00
CA LEU A 191 -14.07 -2.08 -9.81
C LEU A 191 -14.73 -2.52 -11.12
N ASP A 192 -14.79 -1.65 -12.12
CA ASP A 192 -15.38 -1.95 -13.43
C ASP A 192 -14.35 -2.25 -14.55
N ASP A 193 -13.07 -2.32 -14.22
CA ASP A 193 -11.98 -2.62 -15.16
C ASP A 193 -11.20 -3.87 -14.74
N LEU A 194 -11.72 -5.05 -15.12
CA LEU A 194 -11.09 -6.35 -14.78
C LEU A 194 -9.66 -6.46 -15.35
N VAL A 195 -9.41 -5.93 -16.55
CA VAL A 195 -8.08 -5.98 -17.18
C VAL A 195 -7.14 -5.00 -16.47
N GLY A 196 -7.62 -3.82 -16.09
CA GLY A 196 -6.88 -2.85 -15.27
C GLY A 196 -6.51 -3.40 -13.90
N LEU A 197 -7.44 -4.07 -13.21
CA LEU A 197 -7.15 -4.79 -11.96
C LEU A 197 -6.06 -5.83 -12.15
N TRP A 198 -6.21 -6.70 -13.16
CA TRP A 198 -5.22 -7.74 -13.46
C TRP A 198 -3.84 -7.17 -13.76
N LYS A 199 -3.77 -6.10 -14.55
CA LYS A 199 -2.51 -5.42 -14.88
C LYS A 199 -1.86 -4.85 -13.62
N ARG A 200 -2.62 -4.14 -12.79
CA ARG A 200 -2.10 -3.54 -11.55
C ARG A 200 -1.58 -4.60 -10.57
N LEU A 201 -2.29 -5.73 -10.46
CA LEU A 201 -1.85 -6.88 -9.66
C LEU A 201 -0.56 -7.50 -10.25
N SER A 202 -0.50 -7.71 -11.55
CA SER A 202 0.67 -8.31 -12.23
C SER A 202 1.92 -7.44 -12.12
N ASP A 203 1.77 -6.12 -12.29
CA ASP A 203 2.86 -5.16 -12.11
C ASP A 203 3.34 -5.14 -10.65
N ALA A 204 2.41 -5.20 -9.69
CA ALA A 204 2.73 -5.29 -8.28
C ALA A 204 3.52 -6.57 -7.96
N VAL A 205 3.19 -7.74 -8.52
CA VAL A 205 3.94 -8.99 -8.30
C VAL A 205 5.42 -8.82 -8.66
N LEU A 206 5.73 -8.25 -9.83
CA LEU A 206 7.12 -8.09 -10.27
C LEU A 206 7.90 -7.12 -9.41
N SER A 207 7.25 -6.04 -8.94
CA SER A 207 7.87 -5.02 -8.10
C SER A 207 8.42 -5.57 -6.78
N GLN A 208 7.87 -6.69 -6.29
CA GLN A 208 8.25 -7.31 -5.02
C GLN A 208 9.61 -8.02 -5.06
N LEU A 209 10.12 -8.33 -6.25
CA LEU A 209 11.42 -8.98 -6.41
C LEU A 209 12.58 -7.98 -6.29
N GLY A 210 12.32 -6.67 -6.30
CA GLY A 210 13.35 -5.65 -6.43
C GLY A 210 13.94 -5.59 -7.84
N VAL A 211 14.56 -4.45 -8.17
CA VAL A 211 14.98 -4.13 -9.55
C VAL A 211 15.92 -5.19 -10.13
N SER A 212 16.98 -5.55 -9.40
CA SER A 212 18.00 -6.52 -9.85
C SER A 212 17.41 -7.88 -10.23
N ILE A 213 16.55 -8.43 -9.37
CA ILE A 213 15.95 -9.75 -9.57
C ILE A 213 14.89 -9.67 -10.68
N ALA A 214 14.07 -8.62 -10.70
CA ALA A 214 13.08 -8.40 -11.74
C ALA A 214 13.72 -8.32 -13.14
N ASP A 215 14.85 -7.63 -13.29
CA ASP A 215 15.56 -7.52 -14.57
C ASP A 215 16.16 -8.87 -15.00
N ALA A 216 16.71 -9.64 -14.05
CA ALA A 216 17.17 -10.99 -14.33
C ALA A 216 16.02 -11.91 -14.76
N VAL A 217 14.88 -11.84 -14.08
CA VAL A 217 13.64 -12.58 -14.42
C VAL A 217 13.13 -12.22 -15.82
N ARG A 218 13.11 -10.93 -16.19
CA ARG A 218 12.70 -10.49 -17.53
C ARG A 218 13.67 -10.98 -18.61
N ARG A 219 14.97 -10.84 -18.37
CA ARG A 219 16.04 -11.26 -19.29
C ARG A 219 15.98 -12.77 -19.57
N ASP A 220 15.76 -13.58 -18.53
CA ASP A 220 15.71 -15.03 -18.64
C ASP A 220 14.32 -15.58 -19.01
N GLY A 221 13.28 -14.75 -18.99
CA GLY A 221 11.89 -15.15 -19.25
C GLY A 221 11.48 -16.30 -18.32
N ARG A 222 11.78 -16.18 -17.03
CA ARG A 222 11.65 -17.27 -16.05
C ARG A 222 11.40 -16.75 -14.63
N VAL A 223 10.41 -17.31 -13.93
CA VAL A 223 10.03 -16.88 -12.57
C VAL A 223 9.43 -18.03 -11.74
N ASP A 224 10.13 -19.16 -11.65
CA ASP A 224 9.78 -20.26 -10.73
C ASP A 224 10.59 -20.23 -9.43
N ARG A 225 10.13 -20.99 -8.42
CA ARG A 225 10.71 -21.01 -7.07
C ARG A 225 12.20 -21.38 -7.07
N ASP A 226 12.59 -22.40 -7.84
CA ASP A 226 13.97 -22.89 -7.84
C ASP A 226 14.90 -21.92 -8.54
N TYR A 227 14.46 -21.35 -9.66
CA TYR A 227 15.17 -20.28 -10.33
C TYR A 227 15.34 -19.04 -9.44
N LEU A 228 14.28 -18.57 -8.79
CA LEU A 228 14.35 -17.40 -7.90
C LEU A 228 15.27 -17.64 -6.70
N ARG A 229 15.27 -18.85 -6.10
CA ARG A 229 16.19 -19.20 -5.02
C ARG A 229 17.65 -19.23 -5.47
N TRP A 230 17.90 -19.71 -6.69
CA TRP A 230 19.25 -19.73 -7.27
C TRP A 230 19.75 -18.32 -7.65
N MET A 231 18.86 -17.50 -8.22
CA MET A 231 19.14 -16.13 -8.66
C MET A 231 19.28 -15.16 -7.47
N TRP A 232 18.42 -15.29 -6.46
CA TRP A 232 18.43 -14.46 -5.26
C TRP A 232 19.32 -15.10 -4.19
N ALA A 233 20.63 -15.06 -4.44
CA ALA A 233 21.60 -15.95 -3.79
C ALA A 233 21.73 -15.79 -2.27
N VAL A 234 21.47 -14.60 -1.71
CA VAL A 234 21.66 -14.36 -0.27
C VAL A 234 20.43 -14.85 0.52
N GLU A 235 20.61 -15.91 1.30
CA GLU A 235 19.51 -16.54 2.03
C GLU A 235 18.97 -15.68 3.17
N SER A 236 17.64 -15.64 3.30
CA SER A 236 16.95 -15.13 4.48
C SER A 236 15.52 -15.67 4.55
N PRO A 237 14.93 -15.78 5.76
CA PRO A 237 13.52 -16.19 5.88
C PRO A 237 12.55 -15.26 5.13
N SER A 238 12.85 -13.96 5.08
CA SER A 238 12.05 -12.98 4.34
C SER A 238 12.10 -13.22 2.84
N ARG A 239 13.28 -13.57 2.29
CA ARG A 239 13.45 -13.92 0.87
C ARG A 239 12.55 -15.07 0.47
N ASP A 240 12.62 -16.19 1.18
CA ASP A 240 11.88 -17.40 0.80
C ASP A 240 10.37 -17.17 0.87
N ARG A 241 9.92 -16.43 1.88
CA ARG A 241 8.52 -15.99 1.99
C ARG A 241 8.09 -15.11 0.81
N THR A 242 8.93 -14.15 0.39
CA THR A 242 8.63 -13.32 -0.79
C THR A 242 8.58 -14.14 -2.06
N ILE A 243 9.50 -15.09 -2.25
CA ILE A 243 9.49 -16.01 -3.40
C ILE A 243 8.19 -16.81 -3.44
N ASP A 244 7.77 -17.38 -2.31
CA ASP A 244 6.55 -18.17 -2.24
C ASP A 244 5.31 -17.32 -2.57
N LEU A 245 5.21 -16.10 -2.02
CA LEU A 245 4.11 -15.18 -2.30
C LEU A 245 4.10 -14.71 -3.77
N VAL A 246 5.26 -14.36 -4.34
CA VAL A 246 5.38 -13.94 -5.74
C VAL A 246 4.97 -15.06 -6.68
N VAL A 247 5.49 -16.27 -6.48
CA VAL A 247 5.15 -17.41 -7.36
C VAL A 247 3.68 -17.79 -7.21
N SER A 248 3.15 -17.85 -5.99
CA SER A 248 1.73 -18.14 -5.80
C SER A 248 0.82 -17.07 -6.39
N ALA A 249 1.15 -15.79 -6.26
CA ALA A 249 0.37 -14.72 -6.90
C ALA A 249 0.47 -14.78 -8.43
N ALA A 250 1.64 -15.09 -8.98
CA ALA A 250 1.81 -15.28 -10.41
C ALA A 250 1.03 -16.49 -10.95
N GLU A 251 0.96 -17.59 -10.20
CA GLU A 251 0.09 -18.75 -10.49
C GLU A 251 -1.39 -18.33 -10.47
N MET A 252 -1.84 -17.62 -9.42
CA MET A 252 -3.22 -17.12 -9.27
C MET A 252 -3.62 -16.13 -10.38
N LEU A 253 -2.67 -15.36 -10.92
CA LEU A 253 -2.90 -14.41 -12.01
C LEU A 253 -2.75 -15.03 -13.41
N GLY A 254 -2.50 -16.35 -13.50
CA GLY A 254 -2.31 -17.07 -14.76
C GLY A 254 -1.00 -16.73 -15.49
N LEU A 255 -0.05 -16.08 -14.82
CA LEU A 255 1.29 -15.78 -15.35
C LEU A 255 2.19 -17.02 -15.34
N LEU A 256 1.90 -17.97 -14.45
CA LEU A 256 2.61 -19.23 -14.29
C LEU A 256 1.64 -20.41 -14.30
N ALA A 257 2.07 -21.51 -14.92
CA ALA A 257 1.46 -22.83 -14.83
C ALA A 257 2.56 -23.88 -14.87
N GLY A 258 3.28 -24.05 -13.76
CA GLY A 258 4.55 -24.77 -13.74
C GLY A 258 5.70 -23.89 -14.25
N ASP A 259 5.71 -23.57 -15.54
CA ASP A 259 6.59 -22.56 -16.17
C ASP A 259 5.77 -21.32 -16.58
N VAL A 260 6.45 -20.31 -17.12
CA VAL A 260 5.86 -19.07 -17.64
C VAL A 260 4.86 -19.37 -18.77
N THR A 261 3.64 -18.86 -18.64
CA THR A 261 2.58 -19.00 -19.66
C THR A 261 2.78 -18.01 -20.81
N ASP A 262 1.97 -18.06 -21.86
CA ASP A 262 1.97 -17.03 -22.91
C ASP A 262 1.65 -15.64 -22.34
N LEU A 263 0.71 -15.60 -21.39
CA LEU A 263 0.33 -14.40 -20.66
C LEU A 263 1.50 -13.87 -19.81
N GLY A 264 2.17 -14.76 -19.07
CA GLY A 264 3.38 -14.44 -18.31
C GLY A 264 4.53 -13.97 -19.19
N SER A 265 4.72 -14.56 -20.36
CA SER A 265 5.77 -14.19 -21.31
C SER A 265 5.54 -12.79 -21.86
N ALA A 266 4.29 -12.44 -22.16
CA ALA A 266 3.93 -11.09 -22.59
C ALA A 266 4.14 -10.05 -21.49
N TRP A 267 3.79 -10.40 -20.24
CA TRP A 267 4.05 -9.58 -19.04
C TRP A 267 5.55 -9.34 -18.81
N LEU A 268 6.39 -10.38 -18.85
CA LEU A 268 7.84 -10.24 -18.70
C LEU A 268 8.50 -9.44 -19.83
N GLY A 269 7.97 -9.54 -21.06
CA GLY A 269 8.51 -8.86 -22.22
C GLY A 269 8.28 -7.35 -22.28
N GLY A 270 7.58 -6.76 -21.30
CA GLY A 270 7.31 -5.31 -21.26
C GLY A 270 6.47 -4.78 -22.43
N LYS A 271 5.97 -5.67 -23.28
CA LYS A 271 4.87 -5.37 -24.21
C LYS A 271 3.63 -5.07 -23.35
N PRO A 272 2.62 -4.32 -23.83
CA PRO A 272 1.31 -4.40 -23.19
C PRO A 272 1.00 -5.90 -23.11
N ALA A 273 1.00 -6.44 -21.89
CA ALA A 273 0.86 -7.87 -21.68
C ALA A 273 -0.36 -8.29 -22.50
N GLY A 274 -0.26 -9.41 -23.23
CA GLY A 274 -1.42 -9.92 -23.97
C GLY A 274 -2.54 -10.00 -22.96
N LYS A 275 -3.58 -9.18 -23.07
CA LYS A 275 -4.55 -9.08 -21.99
C LYS A 275 -5.25 -10.44 -21.86
N PRO A 276 -5.57 -10.89 -20.63
CA PRO A 276 -6.45 -12.04 -20.50
C PRO A 276 -7.79 -11.71 -21.15
N ASP A 277 -8.38 -12.70 -21.83
CA ASP A 277 -9.71 -12.58 -22.39
C ASP A 277 -10.73 -12.80 -21.28
N PHE A 278 -11.12 -11.70 -20.64
CA PHE A 278 -12.13 -11.69 -19.58
C PHE A 278 -13.51 -11.34 -20.16
N PRO A 279 -14.59 -11.92 -19.61
CA PRO A 279 -15.93 -11.52 -20.00
C PRO A 279 -16.19 -10.06 -19.62
N GLU A 280 -17.08 -9.40 -20.37
CA GLU A 280 -17.58 -8.09 -19.99
C GLU A 280 -18.41 -8.18 -18.70
N LEU A 281 -18.38 -7.10 -17.92
CA LEU A 281 -19.24 -6.98 -16.75
C LEU A 281 -20.69 -6.86 -17.20
N VAL A 282 -21.58 -7.61 -16.55
CA VAL A 282 -22.99 -7.64 -16.92
C VAL A 282 -23.76 -6.55 -16.20
N SER A 283 -24.65 -5.91 -16.95
CA SER A 283 -25.59 -4.91 -16.42
C SER A 283 -27.00 -5.49 -16.22
N SER A 284 -27.12 -6.81 -16.05
CA SER A 284 -28.40 -7.50 -15.90
C SER A 284 -28.29 -8.74 -15.02
N VAL A 285 -29.40 -9.10 -14.40
CA VAL A 285 -29.51 -10.20 -13.43
C VAL A 285 -30.83 -10.96 -13.62
N TYR A 286 -30.94 -12.18 -13.11
CA TYR A 286 -32.22 -12.87 -13.00
C TYR A 286 -32.84 -12.57 -11.64
N VAL A 287 -34.09 -12.07 -11.62
CA VAL A 287 -34.89 -11.92 -10.41
C VAL A 287 -35.94 -13.03 -10.39
N LEU A 288 -35.87 -13.88 -9.37
CA LEU A 288 -36.70 -15.09 -9.25
C LEU A 288 -37.83 -14.91 -8.21
N ASP A 289 -38.85 -15.76 -8.30
CA ASP A 289 -40.04 -15.72 -7.44
C ASP A 289 -39.75 -15.98 -5.96
N ASP A 290 -38.66 -16.66 -5.66
CA ASP A 290 -38.23 -16.95 -4.29
C ASP A 290 -37.39 -15.80 -3.68
N LEU A 291 -37.41 -14.60 -4.31
CA LEU A 291 -36.61 -13.42 -3.94
C LEU A 291 -35.10 -13.58 -4.19
N SER A 292 -34.67 -14.63 -4.88
CA SER A 292 -33.28 -14.77 -5.32
C SER A 292 -32.97 -13.83 -6.48
N VAL A 293 -31.76 -13.26 -6.46
CA VAL A 293 -31.17 -12.52 -7.56
C VAL A 293 -29.88 -13.24 -7.98
N ILE A 294 -29.76 -13.60 -9.26
CA ILE A 294 -28.61 -14.36 -9.79
C ILE A 294 -28.01 -13.59 -10.96
N ALA A 295 -26.72 -13.29 -10.90
CA ALA A 295 -26.02 -12.72 -12.04
C ALA A 295 -25.47 -13.81 -12.98
N PRO A 296 -25.60 -13.66 -14.31
CA PRO A 296 -25.02 -14.59 -15.29
C PRO A 296 -23.48 -14.46 -15.41
N GLY A 297 -22.91 -13.42 -14.80
CA GLY A 297 -21.48 -13.10 -14.81
C GLY A 297 -21.18 -12.03 -13.75
N PRO A 298 -19.92 -11.58 -13.64
CA PRO A 298 -19.57 -10.49 -12.73
C PRO A 298 -20.34 -9.21 -13.11
N VAL A 299 -21.05 -8.60 -12.16
CA VAL A 299 -21.88 -7.42 -12.41
C VAL A 299 -21.09 -6.13 -12.37
N THR A 300 -21.59 -5.04 -12.96
CA THR A 300 -21.01 -3.69 -12.79
C THR A 300 -21.15 -3.17 -11.35
N SER A 301 -20.30 -2.23 -10.96
CA SER A 301 -20.32 -1.57 -9.64
C SER A 301 -21.68 -0.89 -9.38
N GLN A 302 -22.23 -0.23 -10.39
CA GLN A 302 -23.55 0.41 -10.33
C GLN A 302 -24.69 -0.57 -9.97
N ILE A 303 -24.63 -1.80 -10.48
CA ILE A 303 -25.61 -2.84 -10.12
C ILE A 303 -25.32 -3.39 -8.74
N SER A 304 -24.05 -3.66 -8.44
CA SER A 304 -23.64 -4.15 -7.13
C SER A 304 -24.09 -3.20 -6.01
N ASP A 305 -23.86 -1.89 -6.16
CA ASP A 305 -24.27 -0.85 -5.20
C ASP A 305 -25.79 -0.83 -4.98
N PHE A 306 -26.57 -0.95 -6.06
CA PHE A 306 -28.02 -1.03 -5.94
C PHE A 306 -28.46 -2.31 -5.24
N LEU A 307 -27.94 -3.46 -5.65
CA LEU A 307 -28.28 -4.73 -5.04
C LEU A 307 -27.82 -4.78 -3.58
N ASP A 308 -26.68 -4.21 -3.21
CA ASP A 308 -26.22 -4.04 -1.83
C ASP A 308 -27.23 -3.22 -1.00
N SER A 309 -27.92 -2.25 -1.61
CA SER A 309 -28.92 -1.44 -0.90
C SER A 309 -30.22 -2.19 -0.58
N ILE A 310 -30.55 -3.29 -1.27
CA ILE A 310 -31.83 -4.01 -1.13
C ILE A 310 -31.72 -5.52 -0.91
N SER A 311 -30.51 -6.08 -0.94
CA SER A 311 -30.28 -7.52 -0.91
C SER A 311 -29.01 -7.87 -0.15
N ARG A 312 -28.96 -9.08 0.39
CA ARG A 312 -27.77 -9.67 0.98
C ARG A 312 -27.13 -10.65 0.01
N ILE A 313 -25.81 -10.76 0.06
CA ILE A 313 -25.05 -11.72 -0.72
C ILE A 313 -25.15 -13.10 -0.06
N GLU A 314 -25.50 -14.12 -0.83
CA GLU A 314 -25.42 -15.53 -0.41
C GLU A 314 -24.11 -16.16 -0.92
N THR A 315 -23.66 -15.81 -2.11
CA THR A 315 -22.43 -16.32 -2.73
C THR A 315 -21.82 -15.25 -3.64
N ARG A 316 -20.51 -15.02 -3.51
CA ARG A 316 -19.74 -14.11 -4.37
C ARG A 316 -19.07 -14.86 -5.53
N GLY A 317 -18.26 -14.18 -6.33
CA GLY A 317 -17.52 -14.76 -7.44
C GLY A 317 -18.19 -14.55 -8.79
N LEU A 318 -17.88 -15.42 -9.76
CA LEU A 318 -18.27 -15.21 -11.17
C LEU A 318 -19.78 -15.22 -11.41
N ALA A 319 -20.53 -15.97 -10.61
CA ALA A 319 -21.98 -16.04 -10.67
C ALA A 319 -22.52 -15.67 -9.30
N GLU A 320 -22.51 -14.37 -8.99
CA GLU A 320 -22.99 -13.89 -7.69
C GLU A 320 -24.46 -14.25 -7.50
N LYS A 321 -24.76 -14.72 -6.28
CA LYS A 321 -26.12 -15.03 -5.84
C LYS A 321 -26.43 -14.17 -4.63
N ARG A 322 -27.59 -13.54 -4.70
CA ARG A 322 -28.09 -12.63 -3.67
C ARG A 322 -29.54 -12.96 -3.36
N ARG A 323 -30.02 -12.49 -2.21
CA ARG A 323 -31.42 -12.59 -1.81
C ARG A 323 -31.91 -11.23 -1.37
N LEU A 324 -33.04 -10.79 -1.93
CA LEU A 324 -33.68 -9.56 -1.47
C LEU A 324 -33.92 -9.64 0.04
N ASP A 325 -33.52 -8.59 0.74
CA ASP A 325 -33.45 -8.58 2.20
C ASP A 325 -34.45 -7.54 2.74
N PRO A 326 -35.46 -7.95 3.53
CA PRO A 326 -36.49 -7.04 4.00
C PRO A 326 -35.95 -5.86 4.81
N ALA A 327 -34.90 -6.07 5.62
CA ALA A 327 -34.31 -4.99 6.43
C ALA A 327 -33.59 -3.97 5.54
N ARG A 328 -32.88 -4.41 4.50
CA ARG A 328 -32.23 -3.54 3.52
C ARG A 328 -33.23 -2.78 2.65
N ILE A 329 -34.28 -3.44 2.15
CA ILE A 329 -35.36 -2.79 1.40
C ILE A 329 -36.02 -1.70 2.25
N LEU A 330 -36.38 -2.04 3.49
CA LEU A 330 -36.96 -1.08 4.42
C LEU A 330 -36.01 0.09 4.65
N HIS A 331 -34.73 -0.18 4.91
CA HIS A 331 -33.72 0.86 5.08
C HIS A 331 -33.70 1.81 3.86
N ALA A 332 -33.55 1.28 2.65
CA ALA A 332 -33.53 2.07 1.42
C ALA A 332 -34.76 2.99 1.28
N VAL A 333 -35.96 2.47 1.58
CA VAL A 333 -37.21 3.24 1.58
C VAL A 333 -37.19 4.37 2.59
N THR A 334 -36.82 4.07 3.82
CA THR A 334 -36.79 5.06 4.91
C THR A 334 -35.71 6.13 4.73
N THR A 335 -34.64 5.84 3.99
CA THR A 335 -33.57 6.79 3.65
C THR A 335 -33.81 7.57 2.35
N GLY A 336 -34.97 7.39 1.71
CA GLY A 336 -35.42 8.24 0.60
C GLY A 336 -35.48 7.59 -0.78
N THR A 337 -35.43 6.25 -0.89
CA THR A 337 -35.63 5.52 -2.16
C THR A 337 -37.03 4.92 -2.23
N PRO A 338 -38.00 5.49 -2.98
CA PRO A 338 -39.36 4.96 -3.04
C PRO A 338 -39.43 3.51 -3.53
N ALA A 339 -40.39 2.74 -3.04
CA ALA A 339 -40.57 1.34 -3.41
C ALA A 339 -40.79 1.15 -4.92
N GLU A 340 -41.52 2.07 -5.54
CA GLU A 340 -41.74 2.12 -6.99
C GLU A 340 -40.43 2.30 -7.75
N GLN A 341 -39.52 3.14 -7.24
CA GLN A 341 -38.20 3.34 -7.83
C GLN A 341 -37.34 2.07 -7.70
N ILE A 342 -37.42 1.35 -6.58
CA ILE A 342 -36.76 0.05 -6.41
C ILE A 342 -37.29 -0.95 -7.45
N LEU A 343 -38.62 -1.04 -7.60
CA LEU A 343 -39.26 -1.95 -8.56
C LEU A 343 -38.91 -1.61 -10.01
N ASP A 344 -38.91 -0.34 -10.39
CA ASP A 344 -38.55 0.09 -11.73
C ASP A 344 -37.09 -0.24 -12.04
N ARG A 345 -36.18 -0.03 -11.08
CA ARG A 345 -34.77 -0.44 -11.23
C ARG A 345 -34.63 -1.95 -11.38
N LEU A 346 -35.32 -2.75 -10.56
CA LEU A 346 -35.31 -4.21 -10.69
C LEU A 346 -35.84 -4.66 -12.06
N ARG A 347 -36.94 -4.06 -12.56
CA ARG A 347 -37.50 -4.38 -13.88
C ARG A 347 -36.54 -4.04 -15.02
N MET A 348 -35.80 -2.94 -14.91
CA MET A 348 -34.83 -2.54 -15.93
C MET A 348 -33.63 -3.50 -16.02
N MET A 349 -33.15 -4.02 -14.88
CA MET A 349 -31.98 -4.91 -14.87
C MET A 349 -32.34 -6.41 -14.97
N SER A 350 -33.59 -6.78 -14.71
CA SER A 350 -33.98 -8.19 -14.72
C SER A 350 -34.07 -8.75 -16.13
N LEU A 351 -33.42 -9.88 -16.38
CA LEU A 351 -33.50 -10.66 -17.63
C LEU A 351 -34.85 -11.37 -17.77
N THR A 352 -35.59 -11.53 -16.68
CA THR A 352 -36.94 -12.10 -16.62
C THR A 352 -37.93 -11.04 -16.11
N PRO A 353 -39.21 -11.10 -16.52
CA PRO A 353 -40.22 -10.22 -15.93
C PRO A 353 -40.25 -10.37 -14.40
N VAL A 354 -40.14 -9.26 -13.67
CA VAL A 354 -40.28 -9.27 -12.21
C VAL A 354 -41.70 -9.67 -11.85
N SER A 355 -41.86 -10.73 -11.07
CA SER A 355 -43.17 -11.29 -10.79
C SER A 355 -44.02 -10.44 -9.85
N ALA A 356 -45.32 -10.74 -9.84
CA ALA A 356 -46.27 -10.10 -8.94
C ALA A 356 -45.93 -10.36 -7.47
N ALA A 357 -45.41 -11.55 -7.14
CA ALA A 357 -45.02 -11.91 -5.78
C ALA A 357 -43.84 -11.08 -5.26
N VAL A 358 -42.80 -10.89 -6.08
CA VAL A 358 -41.68 -10.00 -5.76
C VAL A 358 -42.19 -8.56 -5.59
N SER A 359 -43.03 -8.11 -6.53
CA SER A 359 -43.58 -6.75 -6.51
C SER A 359 -44.42 -6.47 -5.26
N SER A 360 -45.33 -7.38 -4.89
CA SER A 360 -46.16 -7.21 -3.71
C SER A 360 -45.36 -7.28 -2.42
N THR A 361 -44.33 -8.13 -2.35
CA THR A 361 -43.46 -8.24 -1.18
C THR A 361 -42.72 -6.94 -0.91
N ILE A 362 -42.14 -6.30 -1.94
CA ILE A 362 -41.44 -5.02 -1.80
C ILE A 362 -42.41 -3.91 -1.34
N LEU A 363 -43.61 -3.85 -1.93
CA LEU A 363 -44.63 -2.87 -1.55
C LEU A 363 -45.16 -3.10 -0.12
N ASP A 364 -45.31 -4.35 0.29
CA ASP A 364 -45.73 -4.71 1.65
C ASP A 364 -44.68 -4.28 2.69
N ILE A 365 -43.40 -4.55 2.42
CA ILE A 365 -42.29 -4.10 3.26
C ILE A 365 -42.32 -2.57 3.41
N ALA A 366 -42.46 -1.85 2.30
CA ALA A 366 -42.43 -0.39 2.29
C ALA A 366 -43.62 0.27 3.02
N ASN A 367 -44.83 -0.26 2.83
CA ASN A 367 -46.06 0.39 3.27
C ASN A 367 -46.58 -0.11 4.62
N ASN A 368 -46.34 -1.38 4.96
CA ASN A 368 -46.96 -2.01 6.12
C ASN A 368 -45.99 -2.31 7.26
N THR A 369 -44.66 -2.23 7.04
CA THR A 369 -43.69 -2.48 8.10
C THR A 369 -43.66 -1.34 9.12
N ARG A 370 -43.88 -1.69 10.39
CA ARG A 370 -43.72 -0.77 11.52
C ARG A 370 -42.24 -0.76 11.94
N TYR A 371 -41.65 0.43 12.07
CA TYR A 371 -40.23 0.57 12.36
C TYR A 371 -39.93 1.80 13.22
N VAL A 372 -38.74 1.79 13.82
CA VAL A 372 -38.19 2.87 14.63
C VAL A 372 -36.86 3.32 14.04
N THR A 373 -36.68 4.62 13.82
CA THR A 373 -35.36 5.21 13.54
C THR A 373 -34.81 5.85 14.80
N LEU A 374 -33.52 5.69 15.05
CA LEU A 374 -32.85 6.21 16.24
C LEU A 374 -31.90 7.34 15.85
N ASN A 375 -31.87 8.38 16.68
CA ASN A 375 -30.92 9.48 16.58
C ASN A 375 -30.55 9.95 17.99
N GLY A 376 -29.26 9.97 18.31
CA GLY A 376 -28.81 10.39 19.63
C GLY A 376 -27.30 10.31 19.75
N THR A 377 -26.75 11.15 20.63
CA THR A 377 -25.33 11.15 20.97
C THR A 377 -25.21 11.28 22.49
N GLY A 378 -24.53 10.34 23.15
CA GLY A 378 -24.36 10.35 24.60
C GLY A 378 -25.37 9.47 25.33
N THR A 379 -26.05 10.01 26.35
CA THR A 379 -26.86 9.23 27.31
C THR A 379 -28.34 9.13 26.98
N ASP A 380 -28.83 9.93 26.03
CA ASP A 380 -30.24 9.95 25.62
C ASP A 380 -30.36 9.67 24.12
N THR A 381 -31.45 9.03 23.73
CA THR A 381 -31.73 8.64 22.33
C THR A 381 -33.13 9.10 21.94
N ALA A 382 -33.22 9.94 20.92
CA ALA A 382 -34.47 10.25 20.25
C ALA A 382 -34.82 9.10 19.29
N ALA A 383 -36.06 8.63 19.37
CA ALA A 383 -36.59 7.59 18.51
C ALA A 383 -37.79 8.14 17.74
N ARG A 384 -37.78 7.97 16.42
CA ARG A 384 -38.94 8.30 15.57
C ARG A 384 -39.63 7.02 15.14
N VAL A 385 -40.93 6.93 15.38
CA VAL A 385 -41.75 5.77 15.02
C VAL A 385 -42.45 6.01 13.69
N SER A 386 -42.58 4.96 12.87
CA SER A 386 -43.27 5.08 11.58
C SER A 386 -44.79 5.25 11.71
N HIS A 387 -45.36 4.79 12.84
CA HIS A 387 -46.80 4.85 13.09
C HIS A 387 -47.08 5.29 14.55
N PRO A 388 -48.10 6.12 14.82
CA PRO A 388 -48.43 6.55 16.18
C PRO A 388 -48.76 5.41 17.14
N GLU A 389 -49.43 4.36 16.63
CA GLU A 389 -49.73 3.16 17.41
C GLU A 389 -48.48 2.44 17.91
N LEU A 390 -47.41 2.42 17.11
CA LEU A 390 -46.13 1.86 17.51
C LEU A 390 -45.55 2.67 18.69
N GLY A 391 -45.66 3.99 18.66
CA GLY A 391 -45.22 4.85 19.75
C GLY A 391 -45.88 4.49 21.08
N ALA A 392 -47.21 4.32 21.07
CA ALA A 392 -47.96 3.89 22.25
C ALA A 392 -47.54 2.49 22.74
N MET A 393 -47.29 1.55 21.82
CA MET A 393 -46.80 0.21 22.16
C MET A 393 -45.43 0.26 22.85
N LEU A 394 -44.48 1.03 22.31
CA LEU A 394 -43.13 1.13 22.86
C LEU A 394 -43.11 1.72 24.28
N VAL A 395 -43.96 2.72 24.55
CA VAL A 395 -44.09 3.32 25.88
C VAL A 395 -44.73 2.34 26.88
N ALA A 396 -45.70 1.54 26.41
CA ALA A 396 -46.39 0.57 27.25
C ALA A 396 -45.57 -0.71 27.52
N ASP A 397 -44.55 -1.01 26.71
CA ASP A 397 -43.76 -2.25 26.82
C ASP A 397 -42.93 -2.30 28.12
N PRO A 398 -43.21 -3.24 29.04
CA PRO A 398 -42.49 -3.37 30.30
C PRO A 398 -40.98 -3.62 30.14
N ARG A 399 -40.55 -4.18 29.00
CA ARG A 399 -39.12 -4.40 28.71
C ARG A 399 -38.40 -3.08 28.46
N LEU A 400 -39.08 -2.13 27.80
CA LEU A 400 -38.55 -0.83 27.43
C LEU A 400 -38.69 0.21 28.56
N GLN A 401 -39.62 0.02 29.50
CA GLN A 401 -39.81 0.95 30.64
C GLN A 401 -38.53 1.21 31.45
N ARG A 402 -37.57 0.26 31.49
CA ARG A 402 -36.27 0.45 32.14
C ARG A 402 -35.38 1.51 31.48
N LEU A 403 -35.69 1.87 30.25
CA LEU A 403 -35.03 2.93 29.49
C LEU A 403 -35.78 4.27 29.57
N ALA A 404 -36.79 4.35 30.44
CA ALA A 404 -37.61 5.54 30.69
C ALA A 404 -38.12 6.22 29.39
N PRO A 405 -38.87 5.51 28.52
CA PRO A 405 -39.43 6.10 27.31
C PRO A 405 -40.42 7.23 27.64
N VAL A 406 -40.24 8.38 27.01
CA VAL A 406 -41.11 9.56 27.14
C VAL A 406 -41.63 9.94 25.76
N THR A 407 -42.96 10.07 25.62
CA THR A 407 -43.56 10.59 24.39
C THR A 407 -43.31 12.09 24.27
N ILE A 408 -42.74 12.52 23.13
CA ILE A 408 -42.56 13.93 22.80
C ILE A 408 -43.72 14.41 21.91
N ASP A 409 -44.04 13.63 20.87
CA ASP A 409 -45.15 13.87 19.95
C ASP A 409 -45.69 12.55 19.38
N ASN A 410 -46.64 12.61 18.43
CA ASN A 410 -47.28 11.42 17.83
C ASN A 410 -46.33 10.48 17.08
N SER A 411 -45.13 10.93 16.75
CA SER A 411 -44.13 10.24 15.94
C SER A 411 -42.76 10.15 16.63
N SER A 412 -42.58 10.75 17.81
CA SER A 412 -41.28 10.87 18.47
C SER A 412 -41.35 10.46 19.94
N LEU A 413 -40.37 9.65 20.36
CA LEU A 413 -40.11 9.22 21.72
C LEU A 413 -38.69 9.62 22.13
N LEU A 414 -38.45 9.81 23.41
CA LEU A 414 -37.12 9.97 24.00
C LEU A 414 -36.86 8.83 24.97
N PHE A 415 -35.71 8.17 24.84
CA PHE A 415 -35.21 7.18 25.78
C PHE A 415 -34.05 7.76 26.58
N GLY A 416 -34.07 7.58 27.91
CA GLY A 416 -32.99 7.96 28.82
C GLY A 416 -31.83 6.95 28.82
N ALA A 417 -31.40 6.52 27.64
CA ALA A 417 -30.31 5.58 27.45
C ALA A 417 -29.56 5.84 26.12
N ALA A 418 -28.31 5.40 26.07
CA ALA A 418 -27.47 5.50 24.88
C ALA A 418 -28.03 4.68 23.69
N PRO A 419 -27.78 5.10 22.43
CA PRO A 419 -28.37 4.50 21.23
C PRO A 419 -28.22 2.99 21.15
N ASP A 420 -27.01 2.45 21.37
CA ASP A 420 -26.74 1.01 21.31
C ASP A 420 -27.61 0.21 22.29
N ARG A 421 -27.86 0.76 23.48
CA ARG A 421 -28.68 0.11 24.51
C ARG A 421 -30.16 0.14 24.13
N VAL A 422 -30.62 1.23 23.52
CA VAL A 422 -32.00 1.38 23.03
C VAL A 422 -32.23 0.45 21.84
N GLU A 423 -31.31 0.44 20.88
CA GLU A 423 -31.34 -0.45 19.72
C GLU A 423 -31.39 -1.91 20.14
N THR A 424 -30.50 -2.33 21.04
CA THR A 424 -30.49 -3.70 21.58
C THR A 424 -31.82 -4.07 22.22
N ALA A 425 -32.38 -3.19 23.07
CA ALA A 425 -33.64 -3.46 23.75
C ALA A 425 -34.84 -3.52 22.79
N LEU A 426 -34.84 -2.70 21.74
CA LEU A 426 -35.87 -2.73 20.70
C LEU A 426 -35.80 -4.02 19.89
N LEU A 427 -34.60 -4.42 19.47
CA LEU A 427 -34.37 -5.69 18.75
C LEU A 427 -34.75 -6.90 19.61
N ASP A 428 -34.37 -6.93 20.89
CA ASP A 428 -34.78 -7.96 21.87
C ASP A 428 -36.30 -7.97 22.11
N GLY A 429 -36.94 -6.81 21.96
CA GLY A 429 -38.39 -6.64 21.99
C GLY A 429 -39.10 -7.17 20.74
N GLY A 430 -38.37 -7.49 19.67
CA GLY A 430 -38.92 -7.87 18.36
C GLY A 430 -39.37 -6.67 17.52
N TYR A 431 -38.94 -5.46 17.86
CA TYR A 431 -39.23 -4.25 17.09
C TYR A 431 -38.19 -4.09 15.97
N THR A 432 -38.65 -3.63 14.80
CA THR A 432 -37.77 -3.32 13.68
C THR A 432 -37.11 -1.97 13.89
N VAL A 433 -35.78 -1.96 13.97
CA VAL A 433 -34.98 -0.73 14.04
C VAL A 433 -34.32 -0.49 12.69
N VAL A 434 -34.39 0.74 12.22
CA VAL A 434 -33.66 1.21 11.04
C VAL A 434 -32.53 2.11 11.53
N THR A 435 -31.32 1.57 11.51
CA THR A 435 -30.09 2.27 11.88
C THR A 435 -29.52 3.00 10.66
N ALA A 436 -28.97 4.21 10.86
CA ALA A 436 -28.28 4.91 9.79
C ALA A 436 -27.03 4.12 9.38
N GLN A 437 -26.83 3.92 8.08
CA GLN A 437 -25.59 3.29 7.59
C GLN A 437 -24.39 4.19 7.86
N SER A 438 -23.33 3.59 8.40
CA SER A 438 -22.00 4.20 8.49
C SER A 438 -21.54 4.62 7.09
N LYS A 439 -21.11 5.86 6.90
CA LYS A 439 -20.50 6.25 5.64
C LYS A 439 -19.21 5.47 5.43
N SER A 440 -19.13 4.72 4.33
CA SER A 440 -17.89 4.09 3.89
C SER A 440 -16.82 5.15 3.64
N THR A 441 -15.68 4.98 4.29
CA THR A 441 -14.50 5.84 4.09
C THR A 441 -13.42 5.03 3.41
N VAL A 442 -13.08 5.47 2.20
CA VAL A 442 -11.89 5.02 1.47
C VAL A 442 -10.64 5.43 2.24
N SER A 443 -9.62 4.57 2.26
CA SER A 443 -8.29 4.98 2.71
C SER A 443 -7.54 5.67 1.57
N SER A 444 -6.96 6.83 1.82
CA SER A 444 -5.92 7.34 0.92
C SER A 444 -4.74 6.37 0.93
N PRO A 445 -4.14 6.05 -0.23
CA PRO A 445 -2.84 5.38 -0.22
C PRO A 445 -1.83 6.27 0.50
N THR A 446 -0.93 5.59 1.20
CA THR A 446 0.15 6.05 2.10
C THR A 446 0.48 7.56 2.04
N THR A 447 0.39 8.25 3.19
CA THR A 447 1.05 9.55 3.40
C THR A 447 2.53 9.44 3.03
N PRO A 448 3.16 10.46 2.40
CA PRO A 448 4.58 10.42 2.07
C PRO A 448 5.40 9.88 3.24
N SER A 449 6.25 8.88 2.97
CA SER A 449 7.01 8.22 4.01
C SER A 449 7.91 9.24 4.72
N ALA A 450 8.20 9.03 6.00
CA ALA A 450 9.14 9.87 6.73
C ALA A 450 10.52 9.94 6.02
N LEU A 451 10.88 8.88 5.30
CA LEU A 451 12.10 8.81 4.49
C LEU A 451 12.07 9.75 3.30
N ARG A 452 10.94 9.84 2.57
CA ARG A 452 10.80 10.79 1.45
C ARG A 452 10.92 12.22 1.92
N ILE A 453 10.19 12.57 2.97
CA ILE A 453 10.24 13.92 3.57
C ILE A 453 11.69 14.24 3.99
N MET A 454 12.37 13.29 4.63
CA MET A 454 13.78 13.46 5.00
C MET A 454 14.68 13.62 3.76
N ALA A 455 14.51 12.80 2.73
CA ALA A 455 15.31 12.87 1.51
C ALA A 455 15.15 14.22 0.79
N GLU A 456 13.93 14.72 0.68
CA GLU A 456 13.64 16.05 0.14
C GLU A 456 14.32 17.16 0.95
N GLN A 457 14.27 17.07 2.29
CA GLN A 457 14.97 18.01 3.18
C GLN A 457 16.49 17.94 3.01
N ILE A 458 17.06 16.73 2.90
CA ILE A 458 18.50 16.55 2.69
C ILE A 458 18.93 17.10 1.34
N HIS A 459 18.14 16.87 0.28
CA HIS A 459 18.42 17.45 -1.04
C HIS A 459 18.46 18.98 -0.97
N ASP A 460 17.51 19.60 -0.27
CA ASP A 460 17.46 21.06 -0.13
C ASP A 460 18.62 21.62 0.74
N VAL A 461 19.13 20.85 1.71
CA VAL A 461 20.32 21.21 2.52
C VAL A 461 21.64 20.99 1.75
N GLY A 462 21.71 19.95 0.91
CA GLY A 462 22.91 19.54 0.19
C GLY A 462 24.07 19.18 1.11
N LEU A 463 25.27 19.71 0.82
CA LEU A 463 26.49 19.49 1.61
C LEU A 463 26.42 20.10 3.03
N GLY A 464 25.50 21.04 3.28
CA GLY A 464 25.35 21.69 4.58
C GLY A 464 26.55 22.55 5.03
N THR A 465 26.37 23.31 6.12
CA THR A 465 27.46 24.12 6.74
C THR A 465 28.37 23.27 7.64
N SER A 466 27.88 22.12 8.08
CA SER A 466 28.57 21.08 8.85
C SER A 466 29.73 20.43 8.09
N HIS A 467 29.66 20.31 6.76
CA HIS A 467 30.76 19.78 5.94
C HIS A 467 32.04 20.60 6.12
N MET A 468 31.90 21.92 6.00
CA MET A 468 33.01 22.86 6.13
C MET A 468 33.65 22.75 7.52
N GLU A 469 32.82 22.60 8.57
CA GLU A 469 33.28 22.36 9.94
C GLU A 469 34.05 21.03 10.07
N ARG A 470 33.51 19.92 9.54
CA ARG A 470 34.17 18.60 9.54
C ARG A 470 35.48 18.62 8.77
N ALA A 471 35.51 19.21 7.58
CA ALA A 471 36.71 19.33 6.75
C ALA A 471 37.82 20.11 7.47
N LEU A 472 37.46 21.20 8.16
CA LEU A 472 38.39 22.00 8.96
C LEU A 472 38.86 21.24 10.22
N ILE A 473 38.01 20.45 10.87
CA ILE A 473 38.39 19.59 12.00
C ILE A 473 39.41 18.55 11.54
N VAL A 474 39.16 17.88 10.41
CA VAL A 474 40.06 16.86 9.86
C VAL A 474 41.39 17.49 9.48
N ALA A 475 41.38 18.59 8.72
CA ALA A 475 42.58 19.33 8.35
C ALA A 475 43.38 19.80 9.58
N GLY A 476 42.70 20.20 10.65
CA GLY A 476 43.37 20.57 11.90
C GLY A 476 44.01 19.40 12.64
N LYS A 477 43.38 18.22 12.64
CA LYS A 477 43.97 16.99 13.19
C LYS A 477 45.22 16.55 12.43
N THR A 478 45.23 16.69 11.11
CA THR A 478 46.35 16.31 10.24
C THR A 478 47.37 17.44 10.02
N ARG A 479 47.13 18.64 10.57
CA ARG A 479 47.90 19.87 10.32
C ARG A 479 48.07 20.18 8.82
N THR A 480 47.03 19.90 8.05
CA THR A 480 46.99 20.14 6.61
C THR A 480 46.58 21.59 6.34
N ARG A 481 47.30 22.27 5.45
CA ARG A 481 46.98 23.62 5.00
C ARG A 481 45.78 23.59 4.05
N VAL A 482 44.84 24.50 4.23
CA VAL A 482 43.67 24.66 3.36
C VAL A 482 43.62 26.08 2.82
N THR A 483 43.20 26.23 1.58
CA THR A 483 42.91 27.52 0.96
C THR A 483 41.41 27.77 1.06
N LEU A 484 41.05 28.89 1.69
CA LEU A 484 39.67 29.29 1.96
C LEU A 484 39.36 30.57 1.17
N THR A 485 38.21 30.61 0.51
CA THR A 485 37.62 31.87 0.05
C THR A 485 36.52 32.26 1.03
N VAL A 486 36.67 33.42 1.68
CA VAL A 486 35.73 33.93 2.68
C VAL A 486 35.07 35.22 2.22
N GLU A 487 33.78 35.34 2.51
CA GLU A 487 33.03 36.57 2.34
C GLU A 487 33.34 37.54 3.48
N THR A 488 33.68 38.78 3.12
CA THR A 488 33.89 39.87 4.07
C THR A 488 32.99 41.05 3.70
N GLY A 489 32.77 41.98 4.63
CA GLY A 489 31.95 43.17 4.36
C GLY A 489 32.43 44.04 3.18
N ASN A 490 33.64 43.81 2.67
CA ASN A 490 34.24 44.51 1.52
C ASN A 490 34.41 43.60 0.28
N GLY A 491 33.78 42.42 0.24
CA GLY A 491 33.88 41.45 -0.87
C GLY A 491 34.53 40.12 -0.47
N THR A 492 34.80 39.26 -1.45
CA THR A 492 35.41 37.94 -1.22
C THR A 492 36.93 38.03 -1.11
N ARG A 493 37.51 37.24 -0.19
CA ARG A 493 38.96 37.18 0.04
C ARG A 493 39.44 35.74 0.14
N THR A 494 40.45 35.38 -0.62
CA THR A 494 41.12 34.07 -0.53
C THR A 494 42.31 34.12 0.43
N MET A 495 42.49 33.10 1.26
CA MET A 495 43.62 32.96 2.20
C MET A 495 43.97 31.50 2.47
N THR A 496 45.23 31.22 2.78
CA THR A 496 45.70 29.88 3.17
C THR A 496 45.80 29.79 4.69
N LEU A 497 45.05 28.86 5.27
CA LEU A 497 44.91 28.66 6.71
C LEU A 497 45.35 27.25 7.08
N GLU A 498 46.15 27.11 8.14
CA GLU A 498 46.37 25.83 8.83
C GLU A 498 45.42 25.76 10.03
N PRO A 499 44.33 24.97 9.98
CA PRO A 499 43.35 24.93 11.06
C PRO A 499 43.97 24.37 12.34
N ARG A 500 43.65 24.97 13.48
CA ARG A 500 44.14 24.52 14.81
C ARG A 500 43.03 24.11 15.74
N ASN A 501 41.91 24.84 15.71
CA ASN A 501 40.74 24.53 16.52
C ASN A 501 39.48 24.92 15.75
N VAL A 502 38.45 24.11 15.86
CA VAL A 502 37.15 24.34 15.23
C VAL A 502 36.09 24.06 16.29
N ALA A 503 35.34 25.10 16.66
CA ALA A 503 34.30 25.01 17.68
C ALA A 503 33.31 26.17 17.53
N ASN A 504 32.06 25.92 17.92
CA ASN A 504 30.99 26.93 17.93
C ASN A 504 30.79 27.63 16.58
N GLY A 505 30.87 26.89 15.46
CA GLY A 505 30.70 27.45 14.11
C GLY A 505 31.83 28.38 13.65
N ARG A 506 33.00 28.32 14.30
CA ARG A 506 34.19 29.13 13.97
C ARG A 506 35.43 28.25 13.84
N VAL A 507 36.29 28.58 12.88
CA VAL A 507 37.63 28.00 12.76
C VAL A 507 38.69 29.00 13.21
N ARG A 508 39.59 28.54 14.06
CA ARG A 508 40.83 29.23 14.44
C ARG A 508 42.01 28.50 13.82
N GLY A 509 42.87 29.23 13.11
CA GLY A 509 44.04 28.67 12.44
C GLY A 509 45.11 29.71 12.17
N LEU A 510 46.29 29.24 11.75
CA LEU A 510 47.39 30.11 11.35
C LEU A 510 47.26 30.46 9.87
N ASP A 511 47.13 31.76 9.55
CA ASP A 511 47.25 32.25 8.18
C ASP A 511 48.73 32.20 7.79
N THR A 512 49.10 31.27 6.93
CA THR A 512 50.50 30.98 6.62
C THR A 512 51.16 32.05 5.75
N VAL A 513 50.37 32.91 5.10
CA VAL A 513 50.88 34.00 4.25
C VAL A 513 51.10 35.26 5.08
N ALA A 514 50.15 35.57 5.97
CA ALA A 514 50.25 36.74 6.84
C ALA A 514 51.03 36.49 8.13
N ASP A 515 51.33 35.22 8.45
CA ASP A 515 51.91 34.76 9.72
C ASP A 515 51.15 35.25 10.96
N VAL A 516 49.81 35.25 10.86
CA VAL A 516 48.91 35.74 11.91
C VAL A 516 47.85 34.68 12.20
N GLU A 517 47.55 34.49 13.49
CA GLU A 517 46.46 33.61 13.90
C GLU A 517 45.10 34.30 13.67
N ARG A 518 44.21 33.63 12.93
CA ARG A 518 42.89 34.16 12.55
C ARG A 518 41.78 33.26 13.07
N THR A 519 40.66 33.88 13.41
CA THR A 519 39.41 33.17 13.75
C THR A 519 38.30 33.63 12.80
N LEU A 520 37.76 32.70 12.01
CA LEU A 520 36.77 32.95 10.96
C LEU A 520 35.45 32.23 11.28
N PRO A 521 34.29 32.87 11.08
CA PRO A 521 33.02 32.16 11.10
C PRO A 521 32.93 31.22 9.90
N ILE A 522 32.55 29.96 10.13
CA ILE A 522 32.47 28.94 9.09
C ILE A 522 31.41 29.30 8.04
N SER A 523 30.33 29.96 8.48
CA SER A 523 29.27 30.47 7.60
C SER A 523 29.72 31.52 6.58
N ALA A 524 30.89 32.15 6.77
CA ALA A 524 31.45 33.09 5.82
C ALA A 524 32.38 32.43 4.78
N ILE A 525 32.65 31.13 4.90
CA ILE A 525 33.50 30.40 3.97
C ILE A 525 32.67 29.99 2.76
N ILE A 526 33.06 30.45 1.58
CA ILE A 526 32.41 30.19 0.29
C ILE A 526 33.00 28.94 -0.35
N THR A 527 34.33 28.79 -0.33
CA THR A 527 35.03 27.62 -0.86
C THR A 527 36.19 27.21 0.05
N LEU A 528 36.46 25.90 0.11
CA LEU A 528 37.57 25.30 0.85
C LEU A 528 38.26 24.27 -0.06
N THR A 529 39.56 24.43 -0.27
CA THR A 529 40.40 23.48 -1.03
C THR A 529 41.63 23.10 -0.22
N THR A 530 42.08 21.85 -0.29
CA THR A 530 43.31 21.42 0.37
C THR A 530 44.53 21.91 -0.40
N ALA A 531 45.48 22.55 0.26
CA ALA A 531 46.71 23.03 -0.37
C ALA A 531 47.62 21.82 -0.66
N GLY A 532 47.44 21.24 -1.85
CA GLY A 532 48.09 20.02 -2.33
C GLY A 532 47.50 19.55 -3.66
N ASP A 533 46.22 19.85 -3.91
CA ASP A 533 45.55 19.70 -5.20
C ASP A 533 45.31 21.09 -5.79
N ALA A 534 46.30 21.59 -6.53
CA ALA A 534 46.05 22.53 -7.63
C ALA A 534 46.14 21.70 -8.93
N PRO A 535 45.36 22.01 -9.98
CA PRO A 535 45.24 21.16 -11.17
C PRO A 535 46.57 20.78 -11.82
#